data_AF-A0A343JC57-F1
#
_entry.id   AF-A0A343JC57-F1
#
_cell.length_a   1.000
_cell.length_b   1.000
_cell.length_c   1.000
_cell.angle_alpha   90.00
_cell.angle_beta   90.00
_cell.angle_gamma   90.00
#
_symmetry.space_group_name_H-M   'P 1'
#
loop_
_entity.id
_entity.type
_entity.pdbx_description
1 polymer ?
#
loop_
_entity_poly.entity_id
_entity_poly.type
_entity_poly.pdbx_seq_one_letter_code
_entity_poly.pdbx_strand_id
1 'polypeptide(L)'
;MKKVITYGSFDLFHYGHYNLLKRAKELGDYLIVGITTEQYDEYRGKLNVVDSLMERIENVKKTGFADEIIIEDHVGQKIEDIQKYDIDIFTVGSDWKGKFDFLKQYCEVVYLERTKGVSSTMLRQKNYKIVKLGVIGTGRIANRFVDEVKYVSGTNLEGVYNPNISSAKKFAEKFELNFYTDKIDEFLENIDAVYIASPHNTHYEYILKALKNNKHVLCEKPLVLDSKQAEEVYRIAAQNNLVLMEAIKTAYTPGFIKLLSIAKSGIIGEIKDVEAGFTKLVSGDIRELKVNENGGSVTELASYPLLAIIKLLGLNYTDLRFETFINSDGIDLYTKIYLKYRNSLATAKVGLGVKSEGELIISGTKGYIYVEAPWWKTKHFEVRYEDHENNEKFFYKFAGEGLRYELSNFISMINGNDKKKYRLTAEESISIVKIIENFIKRKNTNIIE
;
A
#
# COMPACT_ATOMS: atom_id res chain seq x y z
N MET A 1 32.77 30.83 -3.95
CA MET A 1 31.32 30.77 -3.70
C MET A 1 30.97 29.30 -3.61
N LYS A 2 30.53 28.82 -2.45
CA LYS A 2 30.18 27.42 -2.22
C LYS A 2 28.75 27.16 -2.73
N LYS A 3 28.58 26.30 -3.73
CA LYS A 3 27.30 26.00 -4.36
C LYS A 3 26.68 24.74 -3.77
N VAL A 4 25.41 24.84 -3.39
CA VAL A 4 24.60 23.76 -2.82
C VAL A 4 23.46 23.44 -3.76
N ILE A 5 23.16 22.16 -3.97
CA ILE A 5 21.97 21.72 -4.68
C ILE A 5 21.12 20.81 -3.80
N THR A 6 19.80 20.98 -3.88
CA THR A 6 18.83 20.06 -3.27
C THR A 6 17.68 19.77 -4.22
N TYR A 7 16.97 18.68 -3.98
CA TYR A 7 15.85 18.24 -4.82
C TYR A 7 14.66 17.84 -3.97
N GLY A 8 13.46 18.06 -4.49
CA GLY A 8 12.23 17.65 -3.85
C GLY A 8 11.03 17.78 -4.76
N SER A 9 9.93 17.11 -4.39
CA SER A 9 8.64 17.41 -5.00
C SER A 9 8.12 18.76 -4.48
N PHE A 10 8.35 19.08 -3.21
CA PHE A 10 7.86 20.29 -2.54
C PHE A 10 6.33 20.47 -2.59
N ASP A 11 5.63 19.35 -2.73
CA ASP A 11 4.17 19.25 -2.80
C ASP A 11 3.52 19.50 -1.44
N LEU A 12 2.34 20.15 -1.43
CA LEU A 12 1.64 20.60 -0.22
C LEU A 12 2.60 21.33 0.72
N PHE A 13 3.20 22.41 0.22
CA PHE A 13 4.33 23.07 0.85
C PHE A 13 4.06 23.40 2.33
N HIS A 14 4.93 22.89 3.22
CA HIS A 14 4.78 23.02 4.68
C HIS A 14 6.11 23.38 5.34
N TYR A 15 6.09 23.73 6.63
CA TYR A 15 7.27 24.19 7.37
C TYR A 15 8.47 23.22 7.33
N GLY A 16 8.22 21.90 7.23
CA GLY A 16 9.29 20.93 6.99
C GLY A 16 10.11 21.20 5.72
N HIS A 17 9.46 21.57 4.61
CA HIS A 17 10.15 22.00 3.38
C HIS A 17 10.88 23.31 3.60
N TYR A 18 10.24 24.28 4.26
CA TYR A 18 10.86 25.56 4.58
C TYR A 18 12.17 25.38 5.38
N ASN A 19 12.16 24.56 6.43
CA ASN A 19 13.35 24.29 7.24
C ASN A 19 14.42 23.50 6.49
N LEU A 20 14.03 22.55 5.63
CA LEU A 20 14.98 21.84 4.76
C LEU A 20 15.72 22.84 3.88
N LEU A 21 14.98 23.75 3.22
CA LEU A 21 15.55 24.78 2.35
C LEU A 21 16.42 25.77 3.12
N LYS A 22 15.97 26.20 4.31
CA LYS A 22 16.75 27.07 5.20
C LYS A 22 18.10 26.44 5.57
N ARG A 23 18.09 25.19 6.03
CA ARG A 23 19.30 24.44 6.39
C ARG A 23 20.19 24.16 5.18
N ALA A 24 19.60 23.90 4.02
CA ALA A 24 20.36 23.73 2.77
C ALA A 24 21.08 25.03 2.39
N LYS A 25 20.43 26.20 2.53
CA LYS A 25 21.05 27.51 2.30
C LYS A 25 22.16 27.81 3.29
N GLU A 26 22.05 27.37 4.54
CA GLU A 26 23.10 27.54 5.56
C GLU A 26 24.40 26.76 5.24
N LEU A 27 24.38 25.78 4.33
CA LEU A 27 25.56 24.99 3.94
C LEU A 27 26.50 25.68 2.94
N GLY A 28 26.06 26.77 2.30
CA GLY A 28 26.85 27.46 1.28
C GLY A 28 26.32 28.84 0.89
N ASP A 29 26.91 29.44 -0.13
CA ASP A 29 26.61 30.81 -0.54
C ASP A 29 25.46 30.87 -1.57
N TYR A 30 25.30 29.81 -2.38
CA TYR A 30 24.35 29.74 -3.49
C TYR A 30 23.59 28.41 -3.48
N LEU A 31 22.25 28.45 -3.46
CA LEU A 31 21.36 27.31 -3.38
C LEU A 31 20.55 27.15 -4.67
N ILE A 32 20.78 26.03 -5.36
CA ILE A 32 19.95 25.56 -6.47
C ILE A 32 18.91 24.56 -5.93
N VAL A 33 17.64 24.76 -6.27
CA VAL A 33 16.55 23.87 -5.88
C VAL A 33 15.92 23.20 -7.11
N GLY A 34 16.11 21.89 -7.24
CA GLY A 34 15.47 21.07 -8.26
C GLY A 34 14.06 20.62 -7.86
N ILE A 35 13.06 20.93 -8.69
CA ILE A 35 11.65 20.58 -8.45
C ILE A 35 11.20 19.55 -9.48
N THR A 36 10.67 18.42 -9.01
CA THR A 36 10.28 17.30 -9.87
C THR A 36 8.97 17.54 -10.64
N THR A 37 8.87 17.09 -11.89
CA THR A 37 7.59 17.08 -12.64
C THR A 37 6.61 16.04 -12.09
N GLU A 38 5.31 16.19 -12.34
CA GLU A 38 4.33 15.18 -11.90
C GLU A 38 4.60 13.81 -12.54
N GLN A 39 4.93 13.77 -13.84
CA GLN A 39 5.21 12.50 -14.52
C GLN A 39 6.43 11.80 -13.92
N TYR A 40 7.47 12.57 -13.58
CA TYR A 40 8.66 12.01 -12.96
C TYR A 40 8.42 11.56 -11.52
N ASP A 41 7.61 12.29 -10.75
CA ASP A 41 7.16 11.88 -9.42
C ASP A 41 6.38 10.56 -9.48
N GLU A 42 5.40 10.44 -10.38
CA GLU A 42 4.67 9.19 -10.58
C GLU A 42 5.61 8.06 -11.01
N TYR A 43 6.53 8.34 -11.94
CA TYR A 43 7.51 7.38 -12.39
C TYR A 43 8.37 6.89 -11.22
N ARG A 44 8.93 7.76 -10.38
CA ARG A 44 9.72 7.33 -9.20
C ARG A 44 8.86 6.79 -8.05
N GLY A 45 7.54 6.75 -8.22
CA GLY A 45 6.58 6.17 -7.30
C GLY A 45 6.16 7.08 -6.16
N LYS A 46 6.32 8.41 -6.30
CA LYS A 46 5.70 9.42 -5.43
C LYS A 46 4.25 9.60 -5.90
N LEU A 47 3.30 9.40 -5.00
CA LEU A 47 1.87 9.38 -5.32
C LEU A 47 1.14 10.54 -4.66
N ASN A 48 0.01 10.91 -5.26
CA ASN A 48 -0.87 12.01 -4.84
C ASN A 48 -0.19 13.39 -4.82
N VAL A 49 0.72 13.68 -5.75
CA VAL A 49 1.16 15.07 -5.93
C VAL A 49 -0.08 15.92 -6.22
N VAL A 50 -0.30 16.96 -5.41
CA VAL A 50 -1.51 17.79 -5.43
C VAL A 50 -1.24 19.12 -6.10
N ASP A 51 -0.19 19.81 -5.67
CA ASP A 51 0.17 21.12 -6.17
C ASP A 51 0.77 20.98 -7.57
N SER A 52 0.33 21.82 -8.50
CA SER A 52 0.92 21.89 -9.83
C SER A 52 2.41 22.27 -9.74
N LEU A 53 3.21 21.86 -10.73
CA LEU A 53 4.62 22.25 -10.83
C LEU A 53 4.83 23.76 -10.65
N MET A 54 3.96 24.59 -11.22
CA MET A 54 4.03 26.05 -11.09
C MET A 54 3.78 26.55 -9.68
N GLU A 55 2.80 25.99 -8.96
CA GLU A 55 2.55 26.33 -7.55
C GLU A 55 3.73 25.92 -6.66
N ARG A 56 4.32 24.75 -6.91
CA ARG A 56 5.49 24.24 -6.17
C ARG A 56 6.72 25.13 -6.40
N ILE A 57 6.96 25.56 -7.65
CA ILE A 57 7.98 26.56 -7.98
C ILE A 57 7.74 27.87 -7.20
N GLU A 58 6.52 28.38 -7.23
CA GLU A 58 6.17 29.65 -6.58
C GLU A 58 6.33 29.57 -5.05
N ASN A 59 5.95 28.44 -4.44
CA ASN A 59 6.11 28.22 -3.01
C ASN A 59 7.59 28.17 -2.60
N VAL A 60 8.46 27.53 -3.40
CA VAL A 60 9.91 27.54 -3.17
C VAL A 60 10.48 28.96 -3.34
N LYS A 61 10.09 29.70 -4.39
CA LYS A 61 10.54 31.09 -4.61
C LYS A 61 10.20 31.99 -3.43
N LYS A 62 8.98 31.90 -2.90
CA LYS A 62 8.49 32.70 -1.77
C LYS A 62 9.29 32.52 -0.49
N THR A 63 10.07 31.44 -0.35
CA THR A 63 10.94 31.26 0.82
C THR A 63 12.11 32.24 0.85
N GLY A 64 12.55 32.75 -0.31
CA GLY A 64 13.73 33.60 -0.44
C GLY A 64 15.06 32.86 -0.25
N PHE A 65 15.07 31.52 -0.11
CA PHE A 65 16.29 30.74 0.08
C PHE A 65 16.92 30.26 -1.23
N ALA A 66 16.11 29.99 -2.25
CA ALA A 66 16.58 29.47 -3.54
C ALA A 66 17.10 30.62 -4.40
N ASP A 67 18.38 30.56 -4.80
CA ASP A 67 18.97 31.52 -5.74
C ASP A 67 18.67 31.11 -7.19
N GLU A 68 18.54 29.81 -7.46
CA GLU A 68 18.13 29.26 -8.74
C GLU A 68 17.16 28.09 -8.55
N ILE A 69 16.20 27.94 -9.46
CA ILE A 69 15.26 26.82 -9.47
C ILE A 69 15.36 26.13 -10.83
N ILE A 70 15.52 24.81 -10.80
CA ILE A 70 15.58 23.96 -11.98
C ILE A 70 14.47 22.91 -11.91
N ILE A 71 14.09 22.34 -13.06
CA ILE A 71 13.07 21.31 -13.15
C ILE A 71 13.77 19.95 -13.29
N GLU A 72 13.40 18.97 -12.47
CA GLU A 72 13.85 17.58 -12.59
C GLU A 72 12.76 16.73 -13.27
N ASP A 73 13.05 16.16 -14.44
CA ASP A 73 12.06 15.39 -15.22
C ASP A 73 12.51 13.98 -15.61
N HIS A 74 13.77 13.60 -15.37
CA HIS A 74 14.28 12.28 -15.71
C HIS A 74 15.36 11.74 -14.76
N VAL A 75 15.61 10.43 -14.88
CA VAL A 75 16.64 9.74 -14.10
C VAL A 75 18.01 10.05 -14.69
N GLY A 76 18.97 10.41 -13.84
CA GLY A 76 20.36 10.72 -14.24
C GLY A 76 20.67 12.20 -14.13
N GLN A 77 19.66 13.05 -14.25
CA GLN A 77 19.78 14.51 -14.27
C GLN A 77 20.58 15.10 -13.09
N LYS A 78 20.50 14.51 -11.88
CA LYS A 78 21.29 14.97 -10.73
C LYS A 78 22.80 15.03 -11.00
N ILE A 79 23.34 14.07 -11.74
CA ILE A 79 24.77 14.05 -12.08
C ILE A 79 25.08 15.14 -13.09
N GLU A 80 24.21 15.29 -14.10
CA GLU A 80 24.32 16.31 -15.14
C GLU A 80 24.32 17.71 -14.51
N ASP A 81 23.35 17.98 -13.62
CA ASP A 81 23.22 19.26 -12.93
C ASP A 81 24.40 19.52 -11.98
N ILE A 82 24.88 18.52 -11.24
CA ILE A 82 26.05 18.67 -10.37
C ILE A 82 27.28 19.12 -11.16
N GLN A 83 27.52 18.52 -12.32
CA GLN A 83 28.67 18.88 -13.17
C GLN A 83 28.42 20.20 -13.90
N LYS A 84 27.24 20.40 -14.47
CA LYS A 84 26.85 21.59 -15.25
C LYS A 84 26.95 22.88 -14.41
N TYR A 85 26.55 22.81 -13.15
CA TYR A 85 26.53 23.97 -12.25
C TYR A 85 27.74 24.03 -11.32
N ASP A 86 28.72 23.14 -11.43
CA ASP A 86 29.89 23.02 -10.55
C ASP A 86 29.50 22.99 -9.07
N ILE A 87 28.67 22.02 -8.68
CA ILE A 87 28.12 21.94 -7.32
C ILE A 87 29.14 21.38 -6.31
N ASP A 88 29.31 22.05 -5.18
CA ASP A 88 30.18 21.60 -4.08
C ASP A 88 29.46 20.65 -3.11
N ILE A 89 28.18 20.91 -2.80
CA ILE A 89 27.37 20.11 -1.88
C ILE A 89 26.04 19.68 -2.52
N PHE A 90 25.77 18.39 -2.51
CA PHE A 90 24.41 17.85 -2.63
C PHE A 90 23.81 17.62 -1.26
N THR A 91 22.59 18.10 -1.03
CA THR A 91 21.89 17.88 0.24
C THR A 91 20.43 17.49 0.08
N VAL A 92 19.95 16.65 1.00
CA VAL A 92 18.55 16.19 1.07
C VAL A 92 18.21 15.75 2.51
N GLY A 93 16.92 15.58 2.82
CA GLY A 93 16.49 15.08 4.12
C GLY A 93 17.05 13.69 4.48
N SER A 94 17.23 13.43 5.78
CA SER A 94 17.77 12.19 6.34
C SER A 94 16.99 10.93 5.99
N ASP A 95 15.73 11.05 5.55
CA ASP A 95 14.89 9.97 5.03
C ASP A 95 15.50 9.24 3.81
N TRP A 96 16.52 9.85 3.19
CA TRP A 96 17.24 9.32 2.04
C TRP A 96 18.68 8.93 2.35
N LYS A 97 19.07 8.88 3.62
CA LYS A 97 20.44 8.56 4.06
C LYS A 97 20.96 7.29 3.37
N GLY A 98 22.15 7.40 2.79
CA GLY A 98 22.82 6.34 2.04
C GLY A 98 22.38 6.20 0.58
N LYS A 99 21.21 6.72 0.18
CA LYS A 99 20.68 6.53 -1.19
C LYS A 99 21.49 7.28 -2.25
N PHE A 100 22.04 8.44 -1.90
CA PHE A 100 22.72 9.34 -2.83
C PHE A 100 24.25 9.34 -2.62
N ASP A 101 24.79 8.37 -1.90
CA ASP A 101 26.21 8.28 -1.60
C ASP A 101 27.08 8.08 -2.85
N PHE A 102 26.50 7.57 -3.95
CA PHE A 102 27.18 7.48 -5.24
C PHE A 102 27.53 8.85 -5.85
N LEU A 103 26.93 9.95 -5.34
CA LEU A 103 27.28 11.32 -5.74
C LEU A 103 28.57 11.83 -5.08
N LYS A 104 29.10 11.14 -4.06
CA LYS A 104 30.34 11.51 -3.36
C LYS A 104 31.57 11.59 -4.27
N GLN A 105 31.51 10.98 -5.45
CA GLN A 105 32.56 11.08 -6.47
C GLN A 105 32.55 12.44 -7.21
N TYR A 106 31.45 13.19 -7.13
CA TYR A 106 31.27 14.47 -7.82
C TYR A 106 31.21 15.66 -6.85
N CYS A 107 30.64 15.48 -5.65
CA CYS A 107 30.46 16.55 -4.66
C CYS A 107 30.36 16.01 -3.22
N GLU A 108 30.38 16.88 -2.20
CA GLU A 108 30.07 16.50 -0.82
C GLU A 108 28.57 16.13 -0.70
N VAL A 109 28.22 15.08 0.06
CA VAL A 109 26.83 14.64 0.27
C VAL A 109 26.45 14.79 1.73
N VAL A 110 25.49 15.69 2.01
CA VAL A 110 25.05 16.02 3.37
C VAL A 110 23.56 15.67 3.56
N TYR A 111 23.25 14.85 4.55
CA TYR A 111 21.87 14.50 4.91
C TYR A 111 21.40 15.34 6.09
N LEU A 112 20.35 16.14 5.88
CA LEU A 112 19.80 17.04 6.89
C LEU A 112 18.75 16.34 7.76
N GLU A 113 18.86 16.48 9.08
CA GLU A 113 17.87 15.92 10.01
C GLU A 113 16.45 16.45 9.73
N ARG A 114 15.42 15.65 10.01
CA ARG A 114 14.03 16.11 9.88
C ARG A 114 13.71 17.20 10.90
N THR A 115 12.72 18.02 10.57
CA THR A 115 12.05 18.85 11.59
C THR A 115 10.96 17.99 12.24
N LYS A 116 11.13 17.64 13.51
CA LYS A 116 10.13 16.88 14.29
C LYS A 116 8.90 17.72 14.59
N GLY A 117 7.72 17.10 14.66
CA GLY A 117 6.50 17.73 15.20
C GLY A 117 5.86 18.85 14.38
N VAL A 118 6.16 19.04 13.10
CA VAL A 118 5.52 20.13 12.35
C VAL A 118 4.13 19.76 11.83
N SER A 119 3.16 19.93 12.73
CA SER A 119 1.79 20.31 12.40
C SER A 119 1.85 21.57 11.52
N SER A 120 1.64 21.41 10.20
CA SER A 120 0.90 22.25 9.25
C SER A 120 0.63 23.75 9.51
N THR A 121 1.46 24.47 10.27
CA THR A 121 1.30 25.90 10.53
C THR A 121 2.35 26.67 9.73
N MET A 122 2.13 26.73 8.42
CA MET A 122 2.09 27.99 7.67
C MET A 122 1.38 27.73 6.32
N LEU A 123 0.42 28.59 6.02
CA LEU A 123 -0.43 28.64 4.81
C LEU A 123 -1.44 27.49 4.66
N ARG A 124 -2.57 27.59 5.38
CA ARG A 124 -3.84 27.00 4.93
C ARG A 124 -4.27 27.69 3.63
N GLN A 125 -3.70 27.29 2.49
CA GLN A 125 -4.41 27.40 1.23
C GLN A 125 -5.43 26.26 1.21
N LYS A 126 -6.70 26.66 1.22
CA LYS A 126 -7.88 25.80 1.28
C LYS A 126 -7.79 24.70 0.21
N ASN A 127 -7.75 23.43 0.63
CA ASN A 127 -8.56 22.30 0.11
C ASN A 127 -8.07 20.90 0.56
N TYR A 128 -6.83 20.74 1.05
CA TYR A 128 -6.28 19.43 1.44
C TYR A 128 -5.66 19.44 2.85
N LYS A 129 -6.19 18.63 3.77
CA LYS A 129 -5.66 18.47 5.13
C LYS A 129 -4.56 17.41 5.13
N ILE A 130 -3.37 17.74 5.62
CA ILE A 130 -2.34 16.73 5.88
C ILE A 130 -2.87 15.77 6.96
N VAL A 131 -3.07 14.51 6.60
CA VAL A 131 -3.64 13.49 7.48
C VAL A 131 -2.58 13.01 8.47
N LYS A 132 -2.84 13.21 9.77
CA LYS A 132 -2.06 12.62 10.86
C LYS A 132 -2.32 11.13 10.96
N LEU A 133 -1.40 10.30 10.48
CA LEU A 133 -1.52 8.85 10.45
C LEU A 133 -0.84 8.22 11.67
N GLY A 134 -1.56 7.35 12.37
CA GLY A 134 -1.00 6.46 13.39
C GLY A 134 -0.89 5.01 12.89
N VAL A 135 -0.05 4.21 13.55
CA VAL A 135 0.01 2.75 13.33
C VAL A 135 -0.33 1.99 14.61
N ILE A 136 -1.19 0.97 14.49
CA ILE A 136 -1.41 -0.04 15.53
C ILE A 136 -0.62 -1.28 15.15
N GLY A 137 0.32 -1.68 16.02
CA GLY A 137 1.20 -2.83 15.82
C GLY A 137 2.58 -2.46 15.26
N THR A 138 3.59 -3.26 15.61
CA THR A 138 5.01 -3.03 15.28
C THR A 138 5.64 -4.19 14.51
N GLY A 139 4.81 -5.05 13.93
CA GLY A 139 5.22 -6.28 13.25
C GLY A 139 5.95 -6.06 11.91
N ARG A 140 6.24 -7.18 11.23
CA ARG A 140 6.98 -7.21 9.95
C ARG A 140 6.35 -6.35 8.86
N ILE A 141 5.03 -6.25 8.82
CA ILE A 141 4.30 -5.48 7.81
C ILE A 141 4.23 -4.00 8.15
N ALA A 142 4.07 -3.64 9.43
CA ALA A 142 4.14 -2.26 9.91
C ALA A 142 5.49 -1.61 9.54
N ASN A 143 6.61 -2.32 9.74
CA ASN A 143 7.93 -1.81 9.34
C ASN A 143 8.00 -1.47 7.85
N ARG A 144 7.51 -2.37 6.98
CA ARG A 144 7.48 -2.16 5.53
C ARG A 144 6.54 -1.03 5.12
N PHE A 145 5.42 -0.88 5.83
CA PHE A 145 4.46 0.18 5.58
C PHE A 145 5.05 1.56 5.87
N VAL A 146 5.74 1.72 7.01
CA VAL A 146 6.34 3.01 7.39
C VAL A 146 7.36 3.51 6.36
N ASP A 147 8.18 2.61 5.81
CA ASP A 147 9.14 2.95 4.74
C ASP A 147 8.46 3.48 3.47
N GLU A 148 7.19 3.15 3.24
CA GLU A 148 6.39 3.53 2.09
C GLU A 148 5.67 4.87 2.28
N VAL A 149 5.42 5.31 3.52
CA VAL A 149 4.65 6.54 3.84
C VAL A 149 5.26 7.78 3.20
N LYS A 150 6.60 7.93 3.21
CA LYS A 150 7.29 9.10 2.63
C LYS A 150 7.04 9.29 1.12
N TYR A 151 6.59 8.25 0.44
CA TYR A 151 6.24 8.27 -0.99
C TYR A 151 4.77 8.61 -1.26
N VAL A 152 3.97 8.91 -0.24
CA VAL A 152 2.58 9.34 -0.41
C VAL A 152 2.45 10.77 0.12
N SER A 153 2.00 11.69 -0.73
CA SER A 153 1.67 13.05 -0.33
C SER A 153 0.34 13.11 0.42
N GLY A 154 0.18 14.14 1.26
CA GLY A 154 -1.05 14.39 2.01
C GLY A 154 -1.16 13.65 3.35
N THR A 155 -0.08 13.02 3.83
CA THR A 155 -0.07 12.36 5.14
C THR A 155 1.30 12.41 5.80
N ASN A 156 1.32 12.44 7.12
CA ASN A 156 2.51 12.26 7.95
C ASN A 156 2.24 11.16 8.98
N LEU A 157 3.26 10.34 9.24
CA LEU A 157 3.21 9.36 10.30
C LEU A 157 3.59 10.01 11.64
N GLU A 158 2.67 9.99 12.60
CA GLU A 158 2.78 10.74 13.86
C GLU A 158 3.20 9.85 15.03
N GLY A 159 2.60 8.66 15.16
CA GLY A 159 2.83 7.81 16.32
C GLY A 159 2.43 6.36 16.14
N VAL A 160 2.80 5.56 17.13
CA VAL A 160 2.56 4.11 17.15
C VAL A 160 1.94 3.67 18.47
N TYR A 161 0.96 2.78 18.37
CA TYR A 161 0.38 2.08 19.51
C TYR A 161 0.79 0.60 19.50
N ASN A 162 1.16 0.09 20.67
CA ASN A 162 1.32 -1.34 20.91
C ASN A 162 1.05 -1.65 22.40
N PRO A 163 0.27 -2.70 22.74
CA PRO A 163 0.09 -3.13 24.14
C PRO A 163 1.42 -3.43 24.85
N ASN A 164 2.46 -3.80 24.10
CA ASN A 164 3.82 -3.87 24.60
C ASN A 164 4.53 -2.52 24.35
N ILE A 165 4.54 -1.67 25.39
CA ILE A 165 5.16 -0.34 25.34
C ILE A 165 6.63 -0.35 24.93
N SER A 166 7.40 -1.38 25.30
CA SER A 166 8.81 -1.49 24.92
C SER A 166 8.98 -1.69 23.41
N SER A 167 8.03 -2.39 22.78
CA SER A 167 7.99 -2.58 21.33
C SER A 167 7.58 -1.28 20.62
N ALA A 168 6.59 -0.56 21.16
CA ALA A 168 6.17 0.74 20.65
C ALA A 168 7.34 1.75 20.69
N LYS A 169 8.06 1.82 21.82
CA LYS A 169 9.23 2.69 22.00
C LYS A 169 10.32 2.43 20.96
N LYS A 170 10.76 1.17 20.82
CA LYS A 170 11.79 0.79 19.82
C LYS A 170 11.38 1.13 18.40
N PHE A 171 10.11 0.93 18.07
CA PHE A 171 9.57 1.25 16.76
C PHE A 171 9.55 2.76 16.51
N ALA A 172 9.10 3.54 17.49
CA ALA A 172 9.10 5.00 17.40
C ALA A 172 10.51 5.60 17.31
N GLU A 173 11.47 5.08 18.07
CA GLU A 173 12.87 5.48 17.97
C GLU A 173 13.46 5.17 16.59
N LYS A 174 13.22 3.96 16.07
CA LYS A 174 13.70 3.53 14.74
C LYS A 174 13.20 4.42 13.61
N PHE A 175 11.94 4.83 13.67
CA PHE A 175 11.27 5.60 12.60
C PHE A 175 11.11 7.08 12.95
N GLU A 176 11.73 7.54 14.04
CA GLU A 176 11.68 8.91 14.54
C GLU A 176 10.26 9.48 14.68
N LEU A 177 9.32 8.68 15.20
CA LEU A 177 7.92 9.08 15.39
C LEU A 177 7.78 10.09 16.54
N ASN A 178 6.76 10.94 16.47
CA ASN A 178 6.54 12.01 17.45
C ASN A 178 6.11 11.45 18.82
N PHE A 179 5.37 10.35 18.85
CA PHE A 179 4.97 9.71 20.10
C PHE A 179 4.78 8.19 19.97
N TYR A 180 4.76 7.52 21.12
CA TYR A 180 4.40 6.11 21.25
C TYR A 180 3.62 5.90 22.55
N THR A 181 2.65 4.99 22.57
CA THR A 181 1.86 4.70 23.77
C THR A 181 1.31 3.26 23.74
N ASP A 182 0.98 2.74 24.92
CA ASP A 182 0.22 1.50 25.12
C ASP A 182 -1.23 1.77 25.55
N LYS A 183 -1.64 3.05 25.57
CA LYS A 183 -3.00 3.52 25.86
C LYS A 183 -3.72 3.90 24.57
N ILE A 184 -4.77 3.15 24.25
CA ILE A 184 -5.46 3.30 22.95
C ILE A 184 -6.17 4.65 22.81
N ASP A 185 -6.75 5.18 23.88
CA ASP A 185 -7.48 6.45 23.83
C ASP A 185 -6.54 7.63 23.59
N GLU A 186 -5.41 7.69 24.30
CA GLU A 186 -4.33 8.65 24.07
C GLU A 186 -3.81 8.59 22.62
N PHE A 187 -3.65 7.38 22.08
CA PHE A 187 -3.23 7.20 20.69
C PHE A 187 -4.25 7.78 19.70
N LEU A 188 -5.53 7.48 19.88
CA LEU A 188 -6.59 7.95 18.99
C LEU A 188 -6.75 9.47 19.06
N GLU A 189 -6.63 10.10 20.23
CA GLU A 189 -6.71 11.57 20.38
C GLU A 189 -5.72 12.34 19.49
N ASN A 190 -4.55 11.75 19.22
CA ASN A 190 -3.44 12.42 18.54
C ASN A 190 -3.37 12.22 17.02
N ILE A 191 -4.30 11.43 16.43
CA ILE A 191 -4.28 11.08 15.00
C ILE A 191 -5.62 11.39 14.30
N ASP A 192 -5.59 11.49 12.97
CA ASP A 192 -6.79 11.62 12.11
C ASP A 192 -7.18 10.27 11.48
N ALA A 193 -6.20 9.41 11.22
CA ALA A 193 -6.38 8.10 10.59
C ALA A 193 -5.44 7.06 11.20
N VAL A 194 -5.81 5.79 11.11
CA VAL A 194 -5.02 4.67 11.65
C VAL A 194 -4.78 3.58 10.60
N TYR A 195 -3.55 3.10 10.54
CA TYR A 195 -3.17 1.85 9.89
C TYR A 195 -3.11 0.72 10.92
N ILE A 196 -3.98 -0.28 10.79
CA ILE A 196 -4.07 -1.42 11.72
C ILE A 196 -3.28 -2.58 11.13
N ALA A 197 -2.13 -2.88 11.73
CA ALA A 197 -1.20 -3.95 11.35
C ALA A 197 -0.96 -4.94 12.51
N SER A 198 -2.00 -5.17 13.30
CA SER A 198 -2.02 -6.12 14.43
C SER A 198 -2.39 -7.53 13.97
N PRO A 199 -2.40 -8.55 14.85
CA PRO A 199 -2.93 -9.88 14.52
C PRO A 199 -4.43 -9.83 14.16
N HIS A 200 -4.88 -10.64 13.21
CA HIS A 200 -6.23 -10.56 12.65
C HIS A 200 -7.37 -10.68 13.68
N ASN A 201 -7.13 -11.36 14.83
CA ASN A 201 -8.12 -11.55 15.89
C ASN A 201 -8.45 -10.23 16.62
N THR A 202 -7.58 -9.24 16.48
CA THR A 202 -7.71 -7.93 17.14
C THR A 202 -8.27 -6.85 16.22
N HIS A 203 -8.37 -7.11 14.92
CA HIS A 203 -8.76 -6.10 13.93
C HIS A 203 -10.13 -5.50 14.24
N TYR A 204 -11.13 -6.34 14.50
CA TYR A 204 -12.49 -5.88 14.77
C TYR A 204 -12.56 -4.84 15.90
N GLU A 205 -11.92 -5.13 17.04
CA GLU A 205 -11.93 -4.21 18.18
C GLU A 205 -11.22 -2.89 17.89
N TYR A 206 -10.07 -2.94 17.19
CA TYR A 206 -9.34 -1.73 16.84
C TYR A 206 -10.06 -0.89 15.79
N ILE A 207 -10.66 -1.52 14.77
CA ILE A 207 -11.49 -0.84 13.78
C ILE A 207 -12.65 -0.14 14.49
N LEU A 208 -13.39 -0.86 15.34
CA LEU A 208 -14.55 -0.32 16.04
C LEU A 208 -14.19 0.86 16.95
N LYS A 209 -13.11 0.75 17.74
CA LYS A 209 -12.63 1.83 18.61
C LYS A 209 -12.20 3.07 17.80
N ALA A 210 -11.49 2.87 16.68
CA ALA A 210 -11.06 3.96 15.81
C ALA A 210 -12.26 4.68 15.17
N LEU A 211 -13.20 3.95 14.60
CA LEU A 211 -14.39 4.54 13.97
C LEU A 211 -15.29 5.28 14.98
N LYS A 212 -15.46 4.74 16.19
CA LYS A 212 -16.20 5.41 17.28
C LYS A 212 -15.54 6.70 17.76
N ASN A 213 -14.23 6.83 17.59
CA ASN A 213 -13.47 8.04 17.88
C ASN A 213 -13.30 8.93 16.63
N ASN A 214 -14.12 8.75 15.59
CA ASN A 214 -14.09 9.54 14.35
C ASN A 214 -12.76 9.47 13.59
N LYS A 215 -12.12 8.30 13.56
CA LYS A 215 -10.86 8.09 12.82
C LYS A 215 -11.09 7.28 11.55
N HIS A 216 -10.42 7.68 10.47
CA HIS A 216 -10.37 6.87 9.26
C HIS A 216 -9.50 5.63 9.48
N VAL A 217 -9.81 4.50 8.83
CA VAL A 217 -9.15 3.22 9.08
C VAL A 217 -8.68 2.55 7.79
N LEU A 218 -7.39 2.21 7.73
CA LEU A 218 -6.82 1.26 6.78
C LEU A 218 -6.39 0.03 7.57
N CYS A 219 -6.96 -1.14 7.31
CA CYS A 219 -6.72 -2.34 8.12
C CYS A 219 -6.16 -3.48 7.29
N GLU A 220 -5.12 -4.15 7.81
CA GLU A 220 -4.54 -5.34 7.20
C GLU A 220 -5.53 -6.47 6.94
N LYS A 221 -5.19 -7.32 5.97
CA LYS A 221 -6.02 -8.45 5.57
C LYS A 221 -5.78 -9.70 6.44
N PRO A 222 -6.81 -10.53 6.65
CA PRO A 222 -8.21 -10.28 6.34
C PRO A 222 -8.77 -9.18 7.26
N LEU A 223 -9.71 -8.38 6.75
CA LEU A 223 -10.29 -7.27 7.51
C LEU A 223 -10.75 -7.72 8.90
N VAL A 224 -11.54 -8.80 8.94
CA VAL A 224 -11.98 -9.53 10.13
C VAL A 224 -12.26 -10.99 9.72
N LEU A 225 -12.62 -11.85 10.67
CA LEU A 225 -12.89 -13.28 10.42
C LEU A 225 -14.39 -13.64 10.49
N ASP A 226 -15.27 -12.66 10.73
CA ASP A 226 -16.73 -12.84 10.77
C ASP A 226 -17.41 -11.79 9.87
N SER A 227 -18.28 -12.25 8.96
CA SER A 227 -18.93 -11.38 7.98
C SER A 227 -19.89 -10.37 8.61
N LYS A 228 -20.55 -10.69 9.73
CA LYS A 228 -21.42 -9.73 10.44
C LYS A 228 -20.60 -8.62 11.08
N GLN A 229 -19.42 -8.94 11.61
CA GLN A 229 -18.47 -7.93 12.09
C GLN A 229 -18.03 -7.02 10.94
N ALA A 230 -17.75 -7.57 9.75
CA ALA A 230 -17.37 -6.78 8.58
C ALA A 230 -18.50 -5.83 8.15
N GLU A 231 -19.73 -6.34 8.05
CA GLU A 231 -20.92 -5.53 7.76
C GLU A 231 -21.11 -4.41 8.77
N GLU A 232 -20.95 -4.70 10.07
CA GLU A 232 -21.09 -3.71 11.14
C GLU A 232 -20.08 -2.57 11.01
N VAL A 233 -18.79 -2.87 10.83
CA VAL A 233 -17.76 -1.81 10.77
C VAL A 233 -17.87 -0.97 9.50
N TYR A 234 -18.23 -1.56 8.35
CA TYR A 234 -18.49 -0.79 7.13
C TYR A 234 -19.72 0.10 7.29
N ARG A 235 -20.78 -0.40 7.94
CA ARG A 235 -21.99 0.40 8.24
C ARG A 235 -21.65 1.59 9.14
N ILE A 236 -20.89 1.38 10.22
CA ILE A 236 -20.48 2.45 11.13
C ILE A 236 -19.61 3.48 10.40
N ALA A 237 -18.65 3.04 9.58
CA ALA A 237 -17.83 3.94 8.78
C ALA A 237 -18.69 4.82 7.86
N ALA A 238 -19.65 4.22 7.15
CA ALA A 238 -20.57 4.96 6.29
C ALA A 238 -21.44 5.96 7.07
N GLN A 239 -21.99 5.57 8.22
CA GLN A 239 -22.81 6.45 9.07
C GLN A 239 -22.03 7.67 9.59
N ASN A 240 -20.75 7.49 9.89
CA ASN A 240 -19.89 8.55 10.40
C ASN A 240 -19.16 9.32 9.28
N ASN A 241 -19.43 9.03 8.01
CA ASN A 241 -18.71 9.57 6.85
C ASN A 241 -17.18 9.38 6.95
N LEU A 242 -16.76 8.22 7.46
CA LEU A 242 -15.36 7.82 7.60
C LEU A 242 -14.96 6.87 6.48
N VAL A 243 -13.67 6.83 6.22
CA VAL A 243 -13.09 5.89 5.25
C VAL A 243 -12.66 4.64 6.01
N LEU A 244 -13.18 3.48 5.61
CA LEU A 244 -12.68 2.17 6.01
C LEU A 244 -12.22 1.43 4.75
N MET A 245 -10.97 0.97 4.75
CA MET A 245 -10.40 0.19 3.66
C MET A 245 -9.68 -1.06 4.18
N GLU A 246 -9.87 -2.18 3.50
CA GLU A 246 -9.04 -3.37 3.68
C GLU A 246 -7.76 -3.25 2.83
N ALA A 247 -6.61 -3.50 3.45
CA ALA A 247 -5.28 -3.40 2.85
C ALA A 247 -4.91 -4.70 2.11
N ILE A 248 -5.61 -4.94 0.99
CA ILE A 248 -5.20 -5.92 -0.02
C ILE A 248 -4.47 -5.17 -1.14
N LYS A 249 -3.18 -4.91 -0.96
CA LYS A 249 -2.37 -4.06 -1.86
C LYS A 249 -2.61 -4.28 -3.35
N THR A 250 -2.80 -5.53 -3.79
CA THR A 250 -3.07 -5.91 -5.19
C THR A 250 -4.21 -5.10 -5.79
N ALA A 251 -5.30 -4.88 -5.04
CA ALA A 251 -6.48 -4.15 -5.50
C ALA A 251 -6.16 -2.70 -5.95
N TYR A 252 -5.04 -2.16 -5.46
CA TYR A 252 -4.66 -0.77 -5.68
C TYR A 252 -3.48 -0.61 -6.65
N THR A 253 -2.85 -1.72 -7.07
CA THR A 253 -1.70 -1.67 -7.98
C THR A 253 -2.12 -1.29 -9.40
N PRO A 254 -1.33 -0.48 -10.13
CA PRO A 254 -1.64 -0.10 -11.51
C PRO A 254 -1.79 -1.30 -12.45
N GLY A 255 -0.89 -2.28 -12.32
CA GLY A 255 -0.91 -3.48 -13.15
C GLY A 255 -2.17 -4.31 -12.98
N PHE A 256 -2.64 -4.51 -11.74
CA PHE A 256 -3.86 -5.27 -11.49
C PHE A 256 -5.11 -4.52 -11.98
N ILE A 257 -5.19 -3.20 -11.76
CA ILE A 257 -6.31 -2.39 -12.28
C ILE A 257 -6.39 -2.50 -13.81
N LYS A 258 -5.24 -2.45 -14.49
CA LYS A 258 -5.20 -2.54 -15.94
C LYS A 258 -5.44 -3.95 -16.46
N LEU A 259 -4.97 -4.98 -15.76
CA LEU A 259 -5.34 -6.39 -15.98
C LEU A 259 -6.86 -6.56 -15.97
N LEU A 260 -7.54 -6.07 -14.93
CA LEU A 260 -9.01 -6.14 -14.82
C LEU A 260 -9.69 -5.44 -16.01
N SER A 261 -9.20 -4.26 -16.39
CA SER A 261 -9.73 -3.50 -17.54
C SER A 261 -9.57 -4.26 -18.85
N ILE A 262 -8.42 -4.92 -19.07
CA ILE A 262 -8.15 -5.69 -20.29
C ILE A 262 -8.97 -6.99 -20.28
N ALA A 263 -8.98 -7.74 -19.18
CA ALA A 263 -9.76 -8.96 -19.05
C ALA A 263 -11.26 -8.74 -19.32
N LYS A 264 -11.81 -7.61 -18.83
CA LYS A 264 -13.22 -7.26 -19.01
C LYS A 264 -13.55 -6.51 -20.31
N SER A 265 -12.56 -6.25 -21.17
CA SER A 265 -12.77 -5.56 -22.45
C SER A 265 -13.44 -6.43 -23.53
N GLY A 266 -13.54 -7.74 -23.29
CA GLY A 266 -14.01 -8.71 -24.28
C GLY A 266 -12.91 -9.23 -25.21
N ILE A 267 -11.66 -8.81 -25.01
CA ILE A 267 -10.50 -9.22 -25.81
C ILE A 267 -10.29 -10.75 -25.82
N ILE A 268 -10.53 -11.42 -24.69
CA ILE A 268 -10.51 -12.89 -24.55
C ILE A 268 -11.90 -13.53 -24.71
N GLY A 269 -12.92 -12.78 -25.16
CA GLY A 269 -14.31 -13.22 -25.20
C GLY A 269 -14.97 -13.26 -23.83
N GLU A 270 -15.86 -14.22 -23.60
CA GLU A 270 -16.53 -14.40 -22.29
C GLU A 270 -15.61 -15.16 -21.33
N ILE A 271 -15.41 -14.64 -20.11
CA ILE A 271 -14.62 -15.32 -19.07
C ILE A 271 -15.39 -16.55 -18.58
N LYS A 272 -14.81 -17.73 -18.75
CA LYS A 272 -15.38 -19.03 -18.34
C LYS A 272 -14.72 -19.61 -17.10
N ASP A 273 -13.47 -19.26 -16.84
CA ASP A 273 -12.76 -19.77 -15.67
C ASP A 273 -11.71 -18.78 -15.15
N VAL A 274 -11.50 -18.77 -13.83
CA VAL A 274 -10.45 -18.01 -13.15
C VAL A 274 -9.74 -18.91 -12.15
N GLU A 275 -8.46 -19.17 -12.37
CA GLU A 275 -7.59 -19.87 -11.43
C GLU A 275 -6.59 -18.91 -10.81
N ALA A 276 -6.51 -18.85 -9.48
CA ALA A 276 -5.59 -17.97 -8.78
C ALA A 276 -4.87 -18.71 -7.64
N GLY A 277 -3.54 -18.69 -7.65
CA GLY A 277 -2.70 -19.35 -6.65
C GLY A 277 -1.96 -18.38 -5.72
N PHE A 278 -1.82 -18.74 -4.45
CA PHE A 278 -0.80 -18.18 -3.56
C PHE A 278 -0.31 -19.27 -2.61
N THR A 279 0.86 -19.82 -2.89
CA THR A 279 1.55 -20.76 -1.99
C THR A 279 2.91 -20.22 -1.56
N LYS A 280 3.24 -20.41 -0.28
CA LYS A 280 4.58 -20.21 0.28
C LYS A 280 4.89 -21.36 1.24
N LEU A 281 6.15 -21.75 1.36
CA LEU A 281 6.58 -22.68 2.39
C LEU A 281 6.92 -21.89 3.65
N VAL A 282 6.36 -22.30 4.78
CA VAL A 282 6.69 -21.76 6.09
C VAL A 282 6.98 -22.89 7.08
N SER A 283 7.86 -22.62 8.03
CA SER A 283 8.26 -23.57 9.06
C SER A 283 8.64 -22.84 10.35
N GLY A 284 8.75 -23.58 11.44
CA GLY A 284 9.12 -23.07 12.76
C GLY A 284 7.93 -22.56 13.58
N ASP A 285 8.24 -21.99 14.75
CA ASP A 285 7.24 -21.47 15.70
C ASP A 285 6.76 -20.06 15.31
N ILE A 286 5.89 -19.99 14.29
CA ILE A 286 5.36 -18.73 13.75
C ILE A 286 3.84 -18.64 13.92
N ARG A 287 3.29 -17.42 13.99
CA ARG A 287 1.85 -17.16 14.15
C ARG A 287 1.00 -17.86 13.09
N GLU A 288 1.46 -17.87 11.84
CA GLU A 288 0.74 -18.47 10.72
C GLU A 288 0.45 -19.97 10.89
N LEU A 289 1.14 -20.67 11.80
CA LEU A 289 0.97 -22.09 12.12
C LEU A 289 0.34 -22.34 13.50
N LYS A 290 -0.25 -21.32 14.13
CA LYS A 290 -0.83 -21.41 15.48
C LYS A 290 -2.36 -21.35 15.45
N VAL A 291 -3.01 -22.36 16.04
CA VAL A 291 -4.48 -22.51 16.03
C VAL A 291 -5.16 -21.42 16.84
N ASN A 292 -4.62 -21.11 18.02
CA ASN A 292 -5.11 -20.05 18.90
C ASN A 292 -4.96 -18.64 18.29
N GLU A 293 -4.17 -18.52 17.23
CA GLU A 293 -3.97 -17.30 16.45
C GLU A 293 -4.69 -17.37 15.10
N ASN A 294 -5.68 -18.26 14.94
CA ASN A 294 -6.43 -18.51 13.70
C ASN A 294 -5.52 -18.61 12.45
N GLY A 295 -4.35 -19.24 12.61
CA GLY A 295 -3.40 -19.52 11.53
C GLY A 295 -3.98 -20.46 10.48
N GLY A 296 -3.22 -20.68 9.41
CA GLY A 296 -3.67 -21.49 8.27
C GLY A 296 -3.57 -20.78 6.93
N SER A 297 -3.48 -21.57 5.86
CA SER A 297 -3.26 -21.02 4.53
C SER A 297 -4.44 -20.18 4.02
N VAL A 298 -5.67 -20.53 4.41
CA VAL A 298 -6.86 -19.75 4.05
C VAL A 298 -6.86 -18.37 4.71
N THR A 299 -6.74 -18.29 6.03
CA THR A 299 -6.75 -17.01 6.75
C THR A 299 -5.58 -16.12 6.38
N GLU A 300 -4.43 -16.71 6.06
CA GLU A 300 -3.22 -15.95 5.73
C GLU A 300 -3.18 -15.48 4.27
N LEU A 301 -3.68 -16.27 3.31
CA LEU A 301 -3.40 -16.05 1.89
C LEU A 301 -4.65 -15.86 1.01
N ALA A 302 -5.84 -16.36 1.41
CA ALA A 302 -6.99 -16.45 0.50
C ALA A 302 -7.53 -15.09 0.04
N SER A 303 -7.33 -14.02 0.80
CA SER A 303 -7.74 -12.67 0.40
C SER A 303 -7.18 -12.25 -0.97
N TYR A 304 -5.98 -12.73 -1.36
CA TYR A 304 -5.40 -12.45 -2.67
C TYR A 304 -6.17 -13.15 -3.80
N PRO A 305 -6.18 -14.49 -3.93
CA PRO A 305 -6.87 -15.15 -5.03
C PRO A 305 -8.38 -14.88 -5.03
N LEU A 306 -9.02 -14.75 -3.86
CA LEU A 306 -10.44 -14.39 -3.78
C LEU A 306 -10.71 -12.97 -4.30
N LEU A 307 -9.80 -12.02 -4.05
CA LEU A 307 -9.88 -10.70 -4.68
C LEU A 307 -9.90 -10.82 -6.21
N ALA A 308 -8.97 -11.57 -6.82
CA ALA A 308 -8.95 -11.72 -8.28
C ALA A 308 -10.26 -12.31 -8.82
N ILE A 309 -10.72 -13.40 -8.21
CA ILE A 309 -11.95 -14.09 -8.60
C ILE A 309 -13.16 -13.16 -8.50
N ILE A 310 -13.36 -12.51 -7.35
CA ILE A 310 -14.49 -11.62 -7.11
C ILE A 310 -14.43 -10.40 -8.04
N LYS A 311 -13.24 -9.81 -8.26
CA LYS A 311 -13.11 -8.67 -9.18
C LYS A 311 -13.44 -9.06 -10.61
N LEU A 312 -13.18 -10.29 -11.04
CA LEU A 312 -13.41 -10.73 -12.43
C LEU A 312 -14.84 -11.24 -12.66
N LEU A 313 -15.35 -12.08 -11.75
CA LEU A 313 -16.62 -12.81 -11.91
C LEU A 313 -17.78 -12.22 -11.10
N GLY A 314 -17.50 -11.31 -10.15
CA GLY A 314 -18.49 -10.68 -9.29
C GLY A 314 -18.84 -11.48 -8.03
N LEU A 315 -19.91 -11.06 -7.36
CA LEU A 315 -20.31 -11.54 -6.02
C LEU A 315 -21.27 -12.74 -6.06
N ASN A 316 -21.90 -13.01 -7.21
CA ASN A 316 -23.03 -13.94 -7.33
C ASN A 316 -22.59 -15.39 -7.61
N TYR A 317 -21.72 -15.94 -6.77
CA TYR A 317 -21.42 -17.37 -6.80
C TYR A 317 -22.61 -18.18 -6.24
N THR A 318 -22.91 -19.31 -6.87
CA THR A 318 -24.04 -20.19 -6.54
C THR A 318 -23.65 -21.40 -5.70
N ASP A 319 -22.36 -21.75 -5.70
CA ASP A 319 -21.83 -22.86 -4.90
C ASP A 319 -20.40 -22.55 -4.43
N LEU A 320 -20.05 -23.08 -3.26
CA LEU A 320 -18.76 -22.89 -2.60
C LEU A 320 -18.35 -24.19 -1.89
N ARG A 321 -17.16 -24.70 -2.21
CA ARG A 321 -16.58 -25.93 -1.65
C ARG A 321 -15.10 -25.76 -1.34
N PHE A 322 -14.63 -26.44 -0.30
CA PHE A 322 -13.23 -26.49 0.09
C PHE A 322 -12.70 -27.92 0.13
N GLU A 323 -11.48 -28.12 -0.35
CA GLU A 323 -10.71 -29.35 -0.23
C GLU A 323 -9.39 -28.99 0.46
N THR A 324 -9.09 -29.58 1.61
CA THR A 324 -7.96 -29.13 2.45
C THR A 324 -7.15 -30.27 3.05
N PHE A 325 -5.83 -30.07 3.12
CA PHE A 325 -4.91 -30.85 3.94
C PHE A 325 -4.63 -30.09 5.23
N ILE A 326 -4.84 -30.73 6.37
CA ILE A 326 -4.55 -30.18 7.69
C ILE A 326 -3.37 -30.90 8.34
N ASN A 327 -2.64 -30.22 9.22
CA ASN A 327 -1.65 -30.86 10.07
C ASN A 327 -2.29 -31.47 11.33
N SER A 328 -1.47 -32.11 12.18
CA SER A 328 -1.90 -32.70 13.46
C SER A 328 -2.56 -31.70 14.43
N ASP A 329 -2.25 -30.42 14.30
CA ASP A 329 -2.79 -29.35 15.14
C ASP A 329 -4.11 -28.79 14.58
N GLY A 330 -4.54 -29.23 13.38
CA GLY A 330 -5.76 -28.75 12.73
C GLY A 330 -5.59 -27.51 11.85
N ILE A 331 -4.34 -27.07 11.62
CA ILE A 331 -3.99 -25.97 10.72
C ILE A 331 -4.03 -26.45 9.28
N ASP A 332 -4.69 -25.70 8.39
CA ASP A 332 -4.68 -26.00 6.96
C ASP A 332 -3.34 -25.62 6.32
N LEU A 333 -2.64 -26.63 5.81
CA LEU A 333 -1.35 -26.49 5.13
C LEU A 333 -1.50 -26.22 3.64
N TYR A 334 -2.60 -26.69 3.04
CA TYR A 334 -2.95 -26.43 1.66
C TYR A 334 -4.45 -26.60 1.46
N THR A 335 -5.07 -25.64 0.77
CA THR A 335 -6.51 -25.63 0.53
C THR A 335 -6.79 -25.20 -0.90
N LYS A 336 -7.67 -25.95 -1.58
CA LYS A 336 -8.33 -25.51 -2.81
C LYS A 336 -9.74 -25.04 -2.48
N ILE A 337 -10.10 -23.88 -3.00
CA ILE A 337 -11.43 -23.26 -2.85
C ILE A 337 -12.06 -23.22 -4.23
N TYR A 338 -13.23 -23.84 -4.38
CA TYR A 338 -13.97 -23.87 -5.63
C TYR A 338 -15.20 -22.98 -5.51
N LEU A 339 -15.39 -22.10 -6.48
CA LEU A 339 -16.57 -21.28 -6.63
C LEU A 339 -17.24 -21.60 -7.96
N LYS A 340 -18.56 -21.79 -7.94
CA LYS A 340 -19.37 -21.93 -9.15
C LYS A 340 -20.20 -20.68 -9.35
N TYR A 341 -20.16 -20.11 -10.54
CA TYR A 341 -21.07 -19.06 -10.99
C TYR A 341 -22.05 -19.63 -12.01
N ARG A 342 -23.05 -18.84 -12.41
CA ARG A 342 -24.04 -19.26 -13.41
C ARG A 342 -23.40 -19.75 -14.72
N ASN A 343 -22.37 -19.03 -15.20
CA ASN A 343 -21.76 -19.24 -16.52
C ASN A 343 -20.23 -19.42 -16.49
N SER A 344 -19.64 -19.53 -15.29
CA SER A 344 -18.19 -19.56 -15.10
C SER A 344 -17.82 -20.38 -13.86
N LEU A 345 -16.58 -20.86 -13.82
CA LEU A 345 -15.97 -21.54 -12.67
C LEU A 345 -14.83 -20.68 -12.11
N ALA A 346 -14.43 -20.95 -10.87
CA ALA A 346 -13.21 -20.40 -10.33
C ALA A 346 -12.57 -21.30 -9.28
N THR A 347 -11.24 -21.28 -9.22
CA THR A 347 -10.45 -22.02 -8.25
C THR A 347 -9.41 -21.12 -7.60
N ALA A 348 -9.41 -21.04 -6.26
CA ALA A 348 -8.30 -20.50 -5.49
C ALA A 348 -7.44 -21.63 -4.91
N LYS A 349 -6.11 -21.50 -5.00
CA LYS A 349 -5.15 -22.42 -4.38
C LYS A 349 -4.33 -21.66 -3.34
N VAL A 350 -4.39 -22.06 -2.07
CA VAL A 350 -3.57 -21.46 -1.00
C VAL A 350 -2.77 -22.50 -0.26
N GLY A 351 -1.55 -22.16 0.18
CA GLY A 351 -0.68 -23.12 0.84
C GLY A 351 0.41 -22.49 1.71
N LEU A 352 0.60 -23.08 2.89
CA LEU A 352 1.67 -22.81 3.85
C LEU A 352 2.65 -23.99 3.98
N GLY A 353 2.19 -25.22 3.73
CA GLY A 353 3.01 -26.44 3.77
C GLY A 353 3.22 -27.10 2.41
N VAL A 354 2.47 -26.69 1.38
CA VAL A 354 2.61 -27.23 0.01
C VAL A 354 2.91 -26.10 -0.95
N LYS A 355 4.01 -26.24 -1.71
CA LYS A 355 4.36 -25.35 -2.81
C LYS A 355 3.72 -25.86 -4.10
N SER A 356 3.10 -24.95 -4.83
CA SER A 356 2.51 -25.18 -6.14
C SER A 356 2.68 -23.92 -6.99
N GLU A 357 2.55 -24.06 -8.32
CA GLU A 357 2.55 -22.90 -9.20
C GLU A 357 1.44 -21.94 -8.78
N GLY A 358 1.84 -20.68 -8.63
CA GLY A 358 1.06 -19.66 -7.94
C GLY A 358 0.47 -18.63 -8.87
N GLU A 359 0.32 -18.95 -10.16
CA GLU A 359 -0.14 -18.07 -11.24
C GLU A 359 -1.59 -17.59 -11.07
N LEU A 360 -1.96 -16.58 -11.87
CA LEU A 360 -3.34 -16.20 -12.14
C LEU A 360 -3.62 -16.44 -13.63
N ILE A 361 -4.62 -17.28 -13.92
CA ILE A 361 -5.10 -17.58 -15.26
C ILE A 361 -6.55 -17.12 -15.37
N ILE A 362 -6.86 -16.38 -16.43
CA ILE A 362 -8.20 -15.92 -16.77
C ILE A 362 -8.56 -16.50 -18.13
N SER A 363 -9.37 -17.55 -18.14
CA SER A 363 -9.72 -18.31 -19.34
C SER A 363 -10.98 -17.75 -19.97
N GLY A 364 -10.90 -17.37 -21.24
CA GLY A 364 -12.02 -16.87 -22.03
C GLY A 364 -12.31 -17.72 -23.26
N THR A 365 -13.45 -17.47 -23.91
CA THR A 365 -13.88 -18.22 -25.10
C THR A 365 -13.04 -17.97 -26.35
N LYS A 366 -12.19 -16.94 -26.38
CA LYS A 366 -11.35 -16.57 -27.54
C LYS A 366 -9.85 -16.63 -27.27
N GLY A 367 -9.46 -16.74 -26.00
CA GLY A 367 -8.07 -16.64 -25.54
C GLY A 367 -8.04 -16.63 -24.02
N TYR A 368 -6.88 -16.37 -23.44
CA TYR A 368 -6.71 -16.35 -22.00
C TYR A 368 -5.68 -15.32 -21.57
N ILE A 369 -5.73 -14.89 -20.31
CA ILE A 369 -4.69 -14.04 -19.73
C ILE A 369 -3.88 -14.86 -18.75
N TYR A 370 -2.57 -14.82 -18.91
CA TYR A 370 -1.59 -15.46 -18.05
C TYR A 370 -0.82 -14.41 -17.24
N VAL A 371 -0.80 -14.59 -15.91
CA VAL A 371 -0.03 -13.74 -15.00
C VAL A 371 0.85 -14.62 -14.11
N GLU A 372 2.16 -14.50 -14.27
CA GLU A 372 3.13 -15.27 -13.51
C GLU A 372 3.10 -14.92 -12.01
N ALA A 373 3.38 -15.90 -11.14
CA ALA A 373 3.67 -15.65 -9.74
C ALA A 373 4.93 -14.78 -9.59
N PRO A 374 4.96 -13.75 -8.70
CA PRO A 374 3.89 -13.31 -7.81
C PRO A 374 2.90 -12.36 -8.52
N TRP A 375 1.77 -12.90 -9.01
CA TRP A 375 0.80 -12.13 -9.81
C TRP A 375 0.15 -11.01 -9.01
N TRP A 376 0.13 -11.10 -7.68
CA TRP A 376 -0.34 -10.04 -6.78
C TRP A 376 0.49 -8.75 -6.84
N LYS A 377 1.65 -8.78 -7.51
CA LYS A 377 2.41 -7.57 -7.87
C LYS A 377 2.03 -7.05 -9.27
N THR A 378 1.53 -7.92 -10.15
CA THR A 378 1.12 -7.65 -11.53
C THR A 378 2.10 -6.74 -12.29
N LYS A 379 3.38 -7.08 -12.25
CA LYS A 379 4.43 -6.34 -12.99
C LYS A 379 4.33 -6.55 -14.49
N HIS A 380 3.86 -7.71 -14.91
CA HIS A 380 3.58 -8.03 -16.29
C HIS A 380 2.46 -9.06 -16.37
N PHE A 381 1.81 -9.14 -17.53
CA PHE A 381 0.91 -10.23 -17.90
C PHE A 381 0.83 -10.34 -19.43
N GLU A 382 0.34 -11.49 -19.90
CA GLU A 382 0.21 -11.78 -21.32
C GLU A 382 -1.23 -12.10 -21.67
N VAL A 383 -1.78 -11.44 -22.69
CA VAL A 383 -3.00 -11.90 -23.37
C VAL A 383 -2.55 -12.89 -24.42
N ARG A 384 -3.06 -14.12 -24.35
CA ARG A 384 -2.64 -15.24 -25.18
C ARG A 384 -3.81 -15.80 -25.98
N TYR A 385 -3.53 -16.19 -27.21
CA TYR A 385 -4.46 -16.82 -28.15
C TYR A 385 -3.88 -18.12 -28.69
N GLU A 386 -4.69 -18.85 -29.45
CA GLU A 386 -4.25 -20.06 -30.16
C GLU A 386 -3.10 -19.75 -31.12
N ASP A 387 -3.25 -18.68 -31.90
CA ASP A 387 -2.18 -18.15 -32.75
C ASP A 387 -1.29 -17.22 -31.93
N HIS A 388 -0.10 -17.71 -31.62
CA HIS A 388 0.91 -17.04 -30.80
C HIS A 388 1.38 -15.70 -31.38
N GLU A 389 1.22 -15.45 -32.67
CA GLU A 389 1.57 -14.16 -33.28
C GLU A 389 0.69 -13.02 -32.77
N ASN A 390 -0.51 -13.33 -32.28
CA ASN A 390 -1.44 -12.35 -31.70
C ASN A 390 -1.20 -12.09 -30.21
N ASN A 391 -0.23 -12.75 -29.57
CA ASN A 391 0.00 -12.60 -28.14
C ASN A 391 0.54 -11.20 -27.80
N GLU A 392 -0.06 -10.57 -26.80
CA GLU A 392 0.33 -9.24 -26.33
C GLU A 392 0.88 -9.31 -24.91
N LYS A 393 2.01 -8.63 -24.66
CA LYS A 393 2.62 -8.52 -23.34
C LYS A 393 2.46 -7.10 -22.81
N PHE A 394 2.03 -7.00 -21.55
CA PHE A 394 1.86 -5.73 -20.88
C PHE A 394 2.81 -5.64 -19.69
N PHE A 395 3.46 -4.48 -19.50
CA PHE A 395 4.40 -4.24 -18.42
C PHE A 395 3.99 -3.01 -17.61
N TYR A 396 4.02 -3.15 -16.29
CA TYR A 396 3.65 -2.09 -15.35
C TYR A 396 4.68 -1.97 -14.24
N LYS A 397 4.95 -0.73 -13.84
CA LYS A 397 5.81 -0.47 -12.69
C LYS A 397 5.08 -0.85 -11.40
N PHE A 398 5.78 -1.60 -10.57
CA PHE A 398 5.39 -1.89 -9.19
C PHE A 398 6.39 -1.22 -8.26
N ALA A 399 5.99 -0.13 -7.63
CA ALA A 399 6.85 0.66 -6.77
C ALA A 399 6.95 0.06 -5.36
N GLY A 400 8.17 -0.12 -4.88
CA GLY A 400 8.48 -0.60 -3.53
C GLY A 400 7.79 -1.93 -3.21
N GLU A 401 7.13 -1.98 -2.05
CA GLU A 401 6.35 -3.15 -1.60
C GLU A 401 4.88 -3.14 -2.05
N GLY A 402 4.44 -2.10 -2.77
CA GLY A 402 3.07 -1.87 -3.22
C GLY A 402 2.14 -1.22 -2.20
N LEU A 403 2.58 -1.10 -0.93
CA LEU A 403 1.79 -0.52 0.17
C LEU A 403 1.52 0.98 -0.02
N ARG A 404 2.39 1.69 -0.75
CA ARG A 404 2.12 3.10 -1.10
C ARG A 404 0.86 3.27 -1.95
N TYR A 405 0.44 2.28 -2.74
CA TYR A 405 -0.73 2.41 -3.61
C TYR A 405 -2.04 2.39 -2.82
N GLU A 406 -2.14 1.51 -1.82
CA GLU A 406 -3.29 1.46 -0.90
C GLU A 406 -3.33 2.68 0.01
N LEU A 407 -2.18 3.12 0.54
CA LEU A 407 -2.09 4.34 1.32
C LEU A 407 -2.46 5.57 0.49
N SER A 408 -1.92 5.69 -0.73
CA SER A 408 -2.29 6.76 -1.67
C SER A 408 -3.80 6.78 -1.91
N ASN A 409 -4.42 5.61 -2.11
CA ASN A 409 -5.86 5.53 -2.30
C ASN A 409 -6.63 5.97 -1.04
N PHE A 410 -6.20 5.52 0.13
CA PHE A 410 -6.78 5.85 1.42
C PHE A 410 -6.74 7.36 1.70
N ILE A 411 -5.58 8.00 1.56
CA ILE A 411 -5.44 9.45 1.72
C ILE A 411 -6.25 10.23 0.68
N SER A 412 -6.29 9.75 -0.57
CA SER A 412 -7.11 10.34 -1.64
C SER A 412 -8.60 10.34 -1.27
N MET A 413 -9.11 9.25 -0.69
CA MET A 413 -10.50 9.15 -0.26
C MET A 413 -10.82 10.05 0.94
N ILE A 414 -9.91 10.14 1.93
CA ILE A 414 -10.07 11.05 3.09
C ILE A 414 -10.20 12.50 2.61
N ASN A 415 -9.45 12.88 1.58
CA ASN A 415 -9.48 14.21 0.99
C ASN A 415 -10.61 14.41 -0.05
N GLY A 416 -11.64 13.55 -0.05
CA GLY A 416 -12.85 13.73 -0.87
C GLY A 416 -12.72 13.34 -2.34
N ASN A 417 -11.63 12.68 -2.75
CA ASN A 417 -11.50 12.17 -4.12
C ASN A 417 -12.04 10.74 -4.23
N ASP A 418 -13.33 10.66 -4.55
CA ASP A 418 -14.11 9.43 -4.66
C ASP A 418 -13.85 8.62 -5.93
N LYS A 419 -13.08 9.15 -6.89
CA LYS A 419 -12.85 8.52 -8.21
C LYS A 419 -12.19 7.14 -8.12
N LYS A 420 -11.68 6.75 -6.96
CA LYS A 420 -10.97 5.47 -6.74
C LYS A 420 -11.70 4.50 -5.80
N LYS A 421 -12.96 4.80 -5.41
CA LYS A 421 -13.80 3.94 -4.55
C LYS A 421 -14.05 2.53 -5.12
N TYR A 422 -13.95 2.35 -6.44
CA TYR A 422 -14.22 1.08 -7.12
C TYR A 422 -13.09 0.04 -7.02
N ARG A 423 -11.93 0.38 -6.44
CA ARG A 423 -10.75 -0.50 -6.42
C ARG A 423 -10.98 -1.76 -5.56
N LEU A 424 -11.38 -1.57 -4.30
CA LEU A 424 -11.89 -2.62 -3.41
C LEU A 424 -13.09 -2.05 -2.65
N THR A 425 -14.28 -2.58 -2.93
CA THR A 425 -15.53 -2.12 -2.33
C THR A 425 -15.83 -2.87 -1.02
N ALA A 426 -16.70 -2.30 -0.20
CA ALA A 426 -17.16 -2.94 1.04
C ALA A 426 -17.81 -4.30 0.77
N GLU A 427 -18.65 -4.42 -0.26
CA GLU A 427 -19.32 -5.67 -0.65
C GLU A 427 -18.33 -6.75 -1.07
N GLU A 428 -17.29 -6.39 -1.84
CA GLU A 428 -16.22 -7.30 -2.23
C GLU A 428 -15.43 -7.79 -1.01
N SER A 429 -15.06 -6.89 -0.09
CA SER A 429 -14.36 -7.22 1.17
C SER A 429 -15.22 -8.13 2.07
N ILE A 430 -16.51 -7.81 2.25
CA ILE A 430 -17.45 -8.65 3.03
C ILE A 430 -17.59 -10.04 2.38
N SER A 431 -17.65 -10.13 1.05
CA SER A 431 -17.72 -11.42 0.35
C SER A 431 -16.46 -12.25 0.56
N ILE A 432 -15.26 -11.64 0.55
CA ILE A 432 -14.00 -12.32 0.87
C ILE A 432 -14.05 -12.86 2.31
N VAL A 433 -14.42 -12.01 3.27
CA VAL A 433 -14.55 -12.40 4.68
C VAL A 433 -15.52 -13.56 4.84
N LYS A 434 -16.69 -13.51 4.18
CA LYS A 434 -17.72 -14.58 4.24
C LYS A 434 -17.21 -15.92 3.73
N ILE A 435 -16.40 -15.93 2.66
CA ILE A 435 -15.80 -17.16 2.13
C ILE A 435 -14.77 -17.73 3.13
N ILE A 436 -13.91 -16.87 3.70
CA ILE A 436 -12.94 -17.27 4.73
C ILE A 436 -13.66 -17.79 5.99
N GLU A 437 -14.71 -17.11 6.44
CA GLU A 437 -15.53 -17.49 7.59
C GLU A 437 -16.19 -18.87 7.38
N ASN A 438 -16.71 -19.16 6.19
CA ASN A 438 -17.27 -20.47 5.88
C ASN A 438 -16.24 -21.59 6.03
N PHE A 439 -14.98 -21.34 5.62
CA PHE A 439 -13.90 -22.29 5.82
C PHE A 439 -13.58 -22.50 7.31
N ILE A 440 -13.46 -21.41 8.09
CA ILE A 440 -13.21 -21.47 9.54
C ILE A 440 -14.32 -22.27 10.24
N LYS A 441 -15.57 -22.07 9.83
CA LYS A 441 -16.75 -22.81 10.34
C LYS A 441 -16.91 -24.21 9.73
N ARG A 442 -15.94 -24.67 8.93
CA ARG A 442 -15.91 -25.98 8.24
C ARG A 442 -17.15 -26.28 7.40
N LYS A 443 -17.79 -25.25 6.82
CA LYS A 443 -18.95 -25.40 5.94
C LYS A 443 -18.50 -25.82 4.55
N ASN A 444 -19.06 -26.92 4.03
CA ASN A 444 -18.70 -27.51 2.74
C ASN A 444 -17.19 -27.76 2.60
N THR A 445 -16.55 -28.15 3.70
CA THR A 445 -15.11 -28.43 3.77
C THR A 445 -14.89 -29.94 3.84
N ASN A 446 -14.22 -30.48 2.83
CA ASN A 446 -13.71 -31.84 2.85
C ASN A 446 -12.24 -31.82 3.27
N ILE A 447 -11.92 -32.61 4.30
CA ILE A 447 -10.56 -32.77 4.80
C ILE A 447 -10.01 -34.04 4.17
N ILE A 448 -8.88 -33.92 3.47
CA ILE A 448 -8.22 -35.05 2.81
C ILE A 448 -7.29 -35.71 3.83
N GLU A 449 -7.50 -37.00 4.04
CA GLU A 449 -6.68 -37.87 4.92
C GLU A 449 -5.32 -38.22 4.32
#